data_AF-A0A7C3J5I8-F1
#
_entry.id   AF-A0A7C3J5I8-F1
#
_cell.length_a   1.000
_cell.length_b   1.000
_cell.length_c   1.000
_cell.angle_alpha   90.00
_cell.angle_beta   90.00
_cell.angle_gamma   90.00
#
_symmetry.space_group_name_H-M   'P 1'
#
loop_
_entity.id
_entity.type
_entity.pdbx_description
1 polymer ?
#
loop_
_entity_poly.entity_id
_entity_poly.type
_entity_poly.pdbx_seq_one_letter_code
_entity_poly.pdbx_strand_id
1 'polypeptide(L)'
;MMKRLWFFISILILSIFLNSKNIRFAIISDIHLYDTTLGVRSEEFKKYIMQDRKLLKESSFLLDQFLEDIQKESLDFILIPGDITKDGELVNHKLFIEKVSKILDGKTKIFVICGNHDINNFDGFKYEEKGKVRVEGISKKDFENLYQNFGYLNSFSKDENSLSYIARLNEDYFLVALDGCKYYLNDEKNPSTVSGKIKKKSLLWLKDNLEKLKDQNKKVIVMIHHNIIEHFKGQKKGYPEYVLENNEELLKILNSYNVQLIFTGHFHSNDITKRKFKNGYMFEIETGSPLTFPSPYRIVEILNDTFVKIQTFSLLKSPEFYSYAKEYTESGIYNIAFNIIKSYKISDMESDLLAKKISYAMVSHYRGDETMPEKFFENKDFSIKSKFIMFLKKDMFKNLLNDPTPDNNVVINLYSGEISNLK
;
A
#
# COMPACT_ATOMS: atom_id res chain seq x y z
N MET A 1 3.82 25.26 -52.34
CA MET A 1 2.81 25.37 -51.26
C MET A 1 2.70 24.11 -50.41
N MET A 2 2.57 22.91 -50.99
CA MET A 2 2.46 21.63 -50.25
C MET A 2 3.63 21.30 -49.32
N LYS A 3 4.89 21.59 -49.67
CA LYS A 3 6.05 21.33 -48.79
C LYS A 3 6.04 22.17 -47.51
N ARG A 4 5.51 23.41 -47.55
CA ARG A 4 5.33 24.24 -46.35
C ARG A 4 4.18 23.72 -45.49
N LEU A 5 3.10 23.25 -46.10
CA LEU A 5 1.95 22.67 -45.38
C LEU A 5 2.34 21.39 -44.63
N TRP A 6 3.13 20.51 -45.25
CA TRP A 6 3.66 19.30 -44.59
C TRP A 6 4.64 19.63 -43.45
N PHE A 7 5.50 20.64 -43.62
CA PHE A 7 6.42 21.09 -42.57
C PHE A 7 5.68 21.69 -41.35
N PHE A 8 4.61 22.46 -41.59
CA PHE A 8 3.75 23.00 -40.53
C PHE A 8 2.92 21.90 -39.83
N ILE A 9 2.42 20.90 -40.56
CA ILE A 9 1.72 19.75 -39.96
C ILE A 9 2.69 18.91 -39.13
N SER A 10 3.93 18.70 -39.56
CA SER A 10 4.94 17.99 -38.77
C SER A 10 5.36 18.75 -37.50
N ILE A 11 5.43 20.09 -37.52
CA ILE A 11 5.70 20.91 -36.33
C ILE A 11 4.48 20.92 -35.39
N LEU A 12 3.26 20.92 -35.92
CA LEU A 12 2.05 20.84 -35.11
C LEU A 12 1.93 19.47 -34.43
N ILE A 13 2.25 18.39 -35.13
CA ILE A 13 2.29 17.04 -34.55
C ILE A 13 3.44 16.92 -33.54
N LEU A 14 4.63 17.46 -33.81
CA LEU A 14 5.74 17.46 -32.84
C LEU A 14 5.40 18.26 -31.57
N SER A 15 4.76 19.43 -31.71
CA SER A 15 4.37 20.28 -30.57
C SER A 15 3.23 19.69 -29.73
N ILE A 16 2.37 18.84 -30.31
CA ILE A 16 1.35 18.08 -29.56
C ILE A 16 2.01 16.96 -28.72
N PHE A 17 3.13 16.37 -29.17
CA PHE A 17 3.87 15.35 -28.41
C PHE A 17 4.91 15.91 -27.43
N LEU A 18 5.26 17.20 -27.52
CA LEU A 18 6.29 17.85 -26.70
C LEU A 18 5.76 18.42 -25.37
N ASN A 19 4.45 18.32 -25.09
CA ASN A 19 3.83 19.08 -24.00
C ASN A 19 3.32 18.23 -22.82
N SER A 20 3.48 16.90 -22.83
CA SER A 20 3.20 16.07 -21.67
C SER A 20 4.37 16.11 -20.71
N LYS A 21 4.23 16.79 -19.57
CA LYS A 21 5.25 16.74 -18.51
C LYS A 21 5.28 15.35 -17.90
N ASN A 22 6.43 14.70 -17.99
CA ASN A 22 6.71 13.50 -17.22
C ASN A 22 6.56 13.83 -15.73
N ILE A 23 6.04 12.89 -14.95
CA ILE A 23 6.06 12.99 -13.49
C ILE A 23 6.87 11.85 -12.90
N ARG A 24 7.68 12.17 -11.89
CA ARG A 24 8.52 11.23 -11.17
C ARG A 24 8.32 11.38 -9.67
N PHE A 25 7.91 10.32 -8.99
CA PHE A 25 7.59 10.37 -7.56
C PHE A 25 7.95 9.07 -6.85
N ALA A 26 8.14 9.15 -5.54
CA ALA A 26 8.29 7.97 -4.70
C ALA A 26 6.95 7.60 -4.04
N ILE A 27 6.81 6.32 -3.71
CA ILE A 27 5.71 5.79 -2.91
C ILE A 27 6.24 4.86 -1.83
N ILE A 28 5.75 5.06 -0.62
CA ILE A 28 5.97 4.20 0.55
C ILE A 28 4.63 4.07 1.27
N SER A 29 4.24 2.85 1.62
CA SER A 29 2.98 2.58 2.33
C SER A 29 3.25 1.83 3.62
N ASP A 30 2.30 1.84 4.56
CA ASP A 30 2.31 0.95 5.72
C ASP A 30 3.60 1.09 6.53
N ILE A 31 3.99 2.34 6.80
CA ILE A 31 5.20 2.69 7.54
C ILE A 31 5.13 2.14 8.96
N HIS A 32 3.93 2.06 9.55
CA HIS A 32 3.69 1.50 10.89
C HIS A 32 4.68 2.03 11.93
N LEU A 33 5.01 3.33 11.85
CA LEU A 33 6.08 3.93 12.65
C LEU A 33 5.82 3.71 14.14
N TYR A 34 6.84 3.23 14.84
CA TYR A 34 6.79 2.97 16.27
C TYR A 34 7.95 3.66 16.99
N ASP A 35 7.62 4.62 17.85
CA ASP A 35 8.56 5.27 18.76
C ASP A 35 8.95 4.28 19.86
N THR A 36 10.22 3.84 19.83
CA THR A 36 10.75 2.88 20.82
C THR A 36 10.74 3.39 22.27
N THR A 37 10.53 4.69 22.50
CA THR A 37 10.28 5.25 23.84
C THR A 37 8.96 4.76 24.45
N LEU A 38 8.04 4.25 23.62
CA LEU A 38 6.85 3.50 24.06
C LEU A 38 7.19 2.14 24.65
N GLY A 39 8.45 1.70 24.60
CA GLY A 39 8.95 0.53 25.31
C GLY A 39 9.18 -0.67 24.38
N VAL A 40 10.35 -1.30 24.55
CA VAL A 40 10.78 -2.46 23.72
C VAL A 40 11.34 -3.61 24.55
N ARG A 41 11.40 -3.46 25.88
CA ARG A 41 12.13 -4.37 26.79
C ARG A 41 11.23 -5.30 27.59
N SER A 42 9.97 -4.94 27.81
CA SER A 42 9.08 -5.70 28.68
C SER A 42 8.69 -7.05 28.07
N GLU A 43 8.32 -8.00 28.94
CA GLU A 43 7.81 -9.30 28.49
C GLU A 43 6.52 -9.17 27.68
N GLU A 44 5.70 -8.16 27.97
CA GLU A 44 4.48 -7.89 27.23
C GLU A 44 4.78 -7.46 25.78
N PHE A 45 5.77 -6.58 25.59
CA PHE A 45 6.21 -6.21 24.24
C PHE A 45 6.83 -7.40 23.51
N LYS A 46 7.64 -8.22 24.18
CA LYS A 46 8.23 -9.43 23.59
C LYS A 46 7.15 -10.40 23.10
N LYS A 47 6.10 -10.62 23.90
CA LYS A 47 4.96 -11.46 23.49
C LYS A 47 4.22 -10.89 22.30
N TYR A 48 4.02 -9.57 22.27
CA TYR A 48 3.40 -8.88 21.13
C TYR A 48 4.20 -9.12 19.85
N ILE A 49 5.51 -8.80 19.85
CA ILE A 49 6.33 -8.90 18.63
C ILE A 49 6.56 -10.33 18.17
N MET A 50 6.46 -11.33 19.06
CA MET A 50 6.52 -12.74 18.66
C MET A 50 5.36 -13.17 17.76
N GLN A 51 4.25 -12.43 17.81
CA GLN A 51 3.05 -12.66 17.00
C GLN A 51 2.84 -11.55 15.96
N ASP A 52 3.88 -10.75 15.70
CA ASP A 52 3.89 -9.73 14.66
C ASP A 52 4.97 -10.09 13.63
N ARG A 53 4.77 -9.62 12.41
CA ARG A 53 5.68 -9.77 11.28
C ARG A 53 6.46 -8.49 10.98
N LYS A 54 6.07 -7.37 11.60
CA LYS A 54 6.61 -6.03 11.36
C LYS A 54 7.87 -5.77 12.21
N LEU A 55 8.93 -5.27 11.58
CA LEU A 55 10.17 -4.80 12.18
C LEU A 55 9.99 -3.50 12.99
N LEU A 56 9.14 -3.53 14.02
CA LEU A 56 8.74 -2.32 14.76
C LEU A 56 9.90 -1.65 15.49
N LYS A 57 10.88 -2.42 15.97
CA LYS A 57 12.07 -1.87 16.66
C LYS A 57 12.94 -1.09 15.68
N GLU A 58 12.95 -1.49 14.42
CA GLU A 58 13.72 -0.92 13.33
C GLU A 58 12.93 0.11 12.52
N SER A 59 11.64 0.33 12.83
CA SER A 59 10.75 1.19 12.04
C SER A 59 11.26 2.62 11.84
N SER A 60 11.75 3.25 12.92
CA SER A 60 12.39 4.56 12.86
C SER A 60 13.62 4.58 11.95
N PHE A 61 14.44 3.54 12.01
CA PHE A 61 15.67 3.44 11.22
C PHE A 61 15.36 3.25 9.73
N LEU A 62 14.39 2.39 9.41
CA LEU A 62 13.93 2.16 8.03
C LEU A 62 13.31 3.43 7.43
N LEU A 63 12.55 4.21 8.21
CA LEU A 63 12.04 5.50 7.77
C LEU A 63 13.18 6.49 7.49
N ASP A 64 14.18 6.59 8.37
CA ASP A 64 15.35 7.46 8.14
C ASP A 64 16.07 7.09 6.84
N GLN A 65 16.31 5.80 6.60
CA GLN A 65 16.92 5.31 5.35
C GLN A 65 16.09 5.67 4.11
N PHE A 66 14.77 5.51 4.15
CA PHE A 66 13.90 5.91 3.05
C PHE A 66 14.03 7.41 2.76
N LEU A 67 13.96 8.25 3.80
CA LEU A 67 14.06 9.70 3.66
C LEU A 67 15.44 10.12 3.13
N GLU A 68 16.51 9.47 3.56
CA GLU A 68 17.87 9.71 3.06
C GLU A 68 18.08 9.24 1.61
N ASP A 69 17.44 8.15 1.20
CA ASP A 69 17.49 7.65 -0.17
C ASP A 69 16.75 8.61 -1.12
N ILE A 70 15.51 8.99 -0.79
CA ILE A 70 14.71 9.89 -1.65
C ILE A 70 15.23 11.33 -1.66
N GLN A 71 15.94 11.79 -0.62
CA GLN A 71 16.56 13.11 -0.62
C GLN A 71 17.63 13.26 -1.73
N LYS A 72 18.23 12.14 -2.15
CA LYS A 72 19.23 12.10 -3.24
C LYS A 72 18.57 12.03 -4.62
N GLU A 73 17.26 11.79 -4.66
CA GLU A 73 16.49 11.64 -5.88
C GLU A 73 15.85 12.98 -6.30
N SER A 74 15.80 13.24 -7.61
CA SER A 74 14.97 14.33 -8.13
C SER A 74 13.54 13.81 -8.30
N LEU A 75 12.70 14.10 -7.31
CA LEU A 75 11.29 13.73 -7.28
C LEU A 75 10.41 14.97 -7.30
N ASP A 76 9.28 14.89 -8.01
CA ASP A 76 8.25 15.92 -7.99
C ASP A 76 7.47 15.90 -6.65
N PHE A 77 7.24 14.70 -6.11
CA PHE A 77 6.51 14.48 -4.86
C PHE A 77 6.70 13.05 -4.30
N ILE A 78 6.14 12.81 -3.12
CA ILE A 78 6.04 11.51 -2.44
C ILE A 78 4.58 11.19 -2.12
N LEU A 79 4.16 9.94 -2.34
CA LEU A 79 2.83 9.43 -1.98
C LEU A 79 2.93 8.46 -0.79
N ILE A 80 1.98 8.56 0.16
CA ILE A 80 1.86 7.66 1.31
C ILE A 80 0.40 7.20 1.47
N PRO A 81 0.04 6.00 0.96
CA PRO A 81 -1.31 5.46 1.06
C PRO A 81 -1.60 4.81 2.42
N GLY A 82 -1.45 5.55 3.51
CA GLY A 82 -1.93 5.15 4.83
C GLY A 82 -0.98 4.29 5.65
N ASP A 83 -1.46 3.98 6.87
CA ASP A 83 -0.79 3.26 7.94
C ASP A 83 0.59 3.87 8.24
N ILE A 84 0.57 5.16 8.50
CA ILE A 84 1.77 5.96 8.82
C ILE A 84 2.33 5.52 10.17
N THR A 85 1.45 5.21 11.12
CA THR A 85 1.79 4.86 12.51
C THR A 85 1.39 3.43 12.83
N LYS A 86 2.02 2.85 13.87
CA LYS A 86 1.71 1.49 14.32
C LYS A 86 0.23 1.35 14.71
N ASP A 87 -0.24 2.18 15.65
CA ASP A 87 -1.61 2.13 16.16
C ASP A 87 -2.16 3.52 16.53
N GLY A 88 -1.90 4.52 15.69
CA GLY A 88 -2.54 5.84 15.78
C GLY A 88 -2.07 6.69 16.96
N GLU A 89 -0.95 6.30 17.60
CA GLU A 89 -0.41 7.01 18.75
C GLU A 89 0.07 8.41 18.32
N LEU A 90 -0.33 9.45 19.07
CA LEU A 90 0.05 10.84 18.78
C LEU A 90 1.57 11.02 18.72
N VAL A 91 2.31 10.29 19.55
CA VAL A 91 3.79 10.32 19.55
C VAL A 91 4.37 9.83 18.23
N ASN A 92 3.78 8.79 17.62
CA ASN A 92 4.25 8.23 16.36
C ASN A 92 3.96 9.19 15.20
N HIS A 93 2.79 9.85 15.19
CA HIS A 93 2.48 10.89 14.21
C HIS A 93 3.46 12.07 14.29
N LYS A 94 3.77 12.53 15.51
CA LYS A 94 4.73 13.61 15.74
C LYS A 94 6.14 13.21 15.31
N LEU A 95 6.58 11.99 15.62
CA LEU A 95 7.89 11.47 15.23
C LEU A 95 8.04 11.41 13.71
N PHE A 96 6.99 10.99 12.99
CA PHE A 96 7.00 10.98 11.52
C PHE A 96 7.23 12.40 10.97
N ILE A 97 6.45 13.38 11.44
CA ILE A 97 6.55 14.77 10.97
C ILE A 97 7.93 15.36 11.31
N GLU A 98 8.44 15.11 12.51
CA GLU A 98 9.77 15.54 12.94
C GLU A 98 10.84 15.02 11.98
N LYS A 99 10.87 13.70 11.73
CA LYS A 99 11.85 13.06 10.85
C LYS A 99 11.81 13.59 9.43
N VAL A 100 10.61 13.69 8.85
CA VAL A 100 10.42 14.29 7.53
C VAL A 100 10.98 15.71 7.48
N SER A 101 10.64 16.55 8.46
CA SER A 101 11.08 17.95 8.50
C SER A 101 12.59 18.12 8.68
N LYS A 102 13.22 17.15 9.35
CA LYS A 102 14.66 17.17 9.64
C LYS A 102 15.50 16.68 8.47
N ILE A 103 15.03 15.68 7.74
CA ILE A 103 15.81 15.02 6.69
C ILE A 103 15.54 15.65 5.32
N LEU A 104 14.27 15.88 4.95
CA LEU A 104 13.96 16.44 3.63
C LEU A 104 14.17 17.95 3.58
N ASP A 105 14.55 18.45 2.41
CA ASP A 105 14.89 19.87 2.18
C ASP A 105 13.68 20.83 2.12
N GLY A 106 12.48 20.31 2.40
CA GLY A 106 11.21 21.03 2.35
C GLY A 106 10.69 21.36 0.96
N LYS A 107 11.41 21.02 -0.13
CA LYS A 107 10.96 21.28 -1.51
C LYS A 107 10.12 20.14 -2.07
N THR A 108 10.42 18.91 -1.66
CA THR A 108 9.68 17.73 -2.09
C THR A 108 8.30 17.73 -1.42
N LYS A 109 7.24 17.80 -2.21
CA LYS A 109 5.86 17.73 -1.70
C LYS A 109 5.55 16.31 -1.25
N ILE A 110 4.79 16.17 -0.18
CA ILE A 110 4.31 14.87 0.31
C ILE A 110 2.80 14.90 0.35
N PHE A 111 2.18 13.82 -0.11
CA PHE A 111 0.74 13.63 -0.06
C PHE A 111 0.43 12.38 0.75
N VAL A 112 -0.38 12.53 1.79
CA VAL A 112 -0.74 11.44 2.71
C VAL A 112 -2.25 11.26 2.80
N ILE A 113 -2.68 10.02 2.90
CA ILE A 113 -4.03 9.66 3.34
C ILE A 113 -3.90 8.70 4.52
N CYS A 114 -4.93 8.56 5.35
CA CYS A 114 -4.89 7.66 6.50
C CYS A 114 -5.07 6.19 6.09
N GLY A 115 -4.45 5.29 6.84
CA GLY A 115 -4.78 3.85 6.85
C GLY A 115 -5.67 3.48 8.03
N ASN A 116 -5.95 2.19 8.21
CA ASN A 116 -6.86 1.75 9.27
C ASN A 116 -6.23 1.82 10.67
N HIS A 117 -4.90 1.95 10.77
CA HIS A 117 -4.21 2.06 12.06
C HIS A 117 -4.11 3.49 12.60
N ASP A 118 -4.26 4.51 11.77
CA ASP A 118 -3.82 5.88 12.09
C ASP A 118 -4.78 6.71 12.97
N ILE A 119 -6.08 6.43 12.98
CA ILE A 119 -7.09 7.34 13.54
C ILE A 119 -8.04 6.59 14.45
N ASN A 120 -8.36 7.20 15.60
CA ASN A 120 -9.24 6.62 16.64
C ASN A 120 -8.90 5.14 16.90
N ASN A 121 -7.62 4.80 16.93
CA ASN A 121 -7.19 3.43 17.18
C ASN A 121 -7.06 3.23 18.69
N PHE A 122 -7.74 2.19 19.21
CA PHE A 122 -7.73 1.84 20.61
C PHE A 122 -6.75 0.70 20.94
N ASP A 123 -5.73 0.46 20.10
CA ASP A 123 -4.63 -0.47 20.40
C ASP A 123 -3.26 0.23 20.54
N GLY A 124 -3.25 1.57 20.62
CA GLY A 124 -2.05 2.35 20.95
C GLY A 124 -1.62 2.16 22.42
N PHE A 125 -0.50 1.49 22.66
CA PHE A 125 0.00 1.16 24.00
C PHE A 125 1.48 1.52 24.18
N LYS A 126 1.80 1.99 25.39
CA LYS A 126 3.14 1.98 25.98
C LYS A 126 3.34 0.70 26.77
N TYR A 127 4.45 0.03 26.56
CA TYR A 127 4.85 -1.21 27.21
C TYR A 127 5.81 -0.92 28.35
N GLU A 128 5.33 -1.08 29.58
CA GLU A 128 6.10 -0.82 30.80
C GLU A 128 6.62 -2.13 31.41
N GLU A 129 7.42 -2.06 32.47
CA GLU A 129 7.97 -3.24 33.13
C GLU A 129 6.86 -4.22 33.58
N LYS A 130 5.72 -3.66 34.05
CA LYS A 130 4.54 -4.42 34.43
C LYS A 130 3.35 -4.03 33.56
N GLY A 131 3.09 -4.83 32.52
CA GLY A 131 1.92 -4.69 31.65
C GLY A 131 2.09 -3.61 30.59
N LYS A 132 0.96 -3.07 30.13
CA LYS A 132 0.89 -2.02 29.12
C LYS A 132 -0.16 -0.99 29.48
N VAL A 133 0.10 0.27 29.12
CA VAL A 133 -0.78 1.41 29.39
C VAL A 133 -1.15 2.05 28.07
N ARG A 134 -2.44 2.29 27.86
CA ARG A 134 -2.95 2.96 26.66
C ARG A 134 -2.36 4.37 26.56
N VAL A 135 -1.89 4.75 25.38
CA VAL A 135 -1.41 6.11 25.13
C VAL A 135 -2.41 6.91 24.31
N GLU A 136 -2.20 8.22 24.27
CA GLU A 136 -3.02 9.14 23.49
C GLU A 136 -2.94 8.80 22.00
N GLY A 137 -4.09 8.51 21.39
CA GLY A 137 -4.26 8.44 19.94
C GLY A 137 -4.78 9.77 19.38
N ILE A 138 -5.10 9.82 18.08
CA ILE A 138 -5.57 11.03 17.42
C ILE A 138 -6.96 10.89 16.79
N SER A 139 -7.70 12.00 16.71
CA SER A 139 -8.97 12.06 15.98
C SER A 139 -8.78 12.39 14.50
N LYS A 140 -9.87 12.25 13.71
CA LYS A 140 -9.92 12.71 12.32
C LYS A 140 -9.43 14.16 12.16
N LYS A 141 -9.87 15.04 13.06
CA LYS A 141 -9.52 16.47 13.02
C LYS A 141 -8.05 16.68 13.34
N ASP A 142 -7.51 15.93 14.30
CA ASP A 142 -6.10 16.00 14.66
C ASP A 142 -5.23 15.52 13.50
N PHE A 143 -5.62 14.46 12.79
CA PHE A 143 -4.92 14.00 11.59
C PHE A 143 -4.86 15.10 10.53
N GLU A 144 -5.99 15.71 10.18
CA GLU A 144 -6.02 16.80 9.19
C GLU A 144 -5.15 17.99 9.62
N ASN A 145 -5.12 18.33 10.91
CA ASN A 145 -4.29 19.42 11.44
C ASN A 145 -2.79 19.08 11.41
N LEU A 146 -2.40 17.89 11.89
CA LEU A 146 -1.02 17.43 11.92
C LEU A 146 -0.43 17.32 10.51
N TYR A 147 -1.23 16.79 9.58
CA TYR A 147 -0.84 16.56 8.20
C TYR A 147 -1.28 17.67 7.25
N GLN A 148 -1.63 18.87 7.74
CA GLN A 148 -2.17 19.94 6.89
C GLN A 148 -1.28 20.24 5.68
N ASN A 149 0.05 20.26 5.85
CA ASN A 149 1.00 20.55 4.77
C ASN A 149 1.28 19.35 3.84
N PHE A 150 0.68 18.21 4.12
CA PHE A 150 0.88 16.95 3.40
C PHE A 150 -0.30 16.65 2.46
N GLY A 151 -0.78 17.69 1.75
CA GLY A 151 -1.82 17.61 0.74
C GLY A 151 -3.16 18.27 1.08
N TYR A 152 -3.50 18.40 2.36
CA TYR A 152 -4.79 18.94 2.79
C TYR A 152 -4.88 20.46 2.58
N LEU A 153 -3.81 21.19 2.91
CA LEU A 153 -3.69 22.62 2.69
C LEU A 153 -3.56 22.92 1.19
N ASN A 154 -4.31 23.92 0.71
CA ASN A 154 -4.36 24.30 -0.71
C ASN A 154 -4.79 23.15 -1.66
N SER A 155 -5.51 22.15 -1.14
CA SER A 155 -6.19 21.16 -1.96
C SER A 155 -7.20 21.81 -2.90
N PHE A 156 -7.37 21.22 -4.08
CA PHE A 156 -8.38 21.62 -5.06
C PHE A 156 -9.80 21.42 -4.52
N SER A 157 -10.02 20.32 -3.79
CA SER A 157 -11.29 20.04 -3.11
C SER A 157 -11.05 19.11 -1.92
N LYS A 158 -11.87 19.24 -0.88
CA LYS A 158 -11.91 18.32 0.27
C LYS A 158 -13.32 17.77 0.43
N ASP A 159 -13.44 16.50 0.78
CA ASP A 159 -14.72 15.91 1.17
C ASP A 159 -15.03 16.25 2.63
N GLU A 160 -16.23 16.73 2.90
CA GLU A 160 -16.66 17.02 4.28
C GLU A 160 -16.91 15.75 5.10
N ASN A 161 -17.14 14.60 4.44
CA ASN A 161 -17.60 13.37 5.09
C ASN A 161 -16.48 12.37 5.43
N SER A 162 -15.27 12.62 4.97
CA SER A 162 -14.08 11.78 5.12
C SER A 162 -12.81 12.65 5.15
N LEU A 163 -11.62 12.07 5.19
CA LEU A 163 -10.36 12.77 4.96
C LEU A 163 -9.98 12.84 3.48
N SER A 164 -10.87 12.43 2.57
CA SER A 164 -10.57 12.47 1.14
C SER A 164 -10.35 13.90 0.65
N TYR A 165 -9.38 14.07 -0.24
CA TYR A 165 -9.07 15.36 -0.87
C TYR A 165 -8.55 15.16 -2.29
N ILE A 166 -8.55 16.25 -3.05
CA ILE A 166 -7.96 16.32 -4.38
C ILE A 166 -6.87 17.37 -4.34
N ALA A 167 -5.66 17.01 -4.74
CA ALA A 167 -4.53 17.93 -4.81
C ALA A 167 -4.02 18.07 -6.24
N ARG A 168 -3.54 19.27 -6.57
CA ARG A 168 -2.86 19.54 -7.82
C ARG A 168 -1.42 19.05 -7.73
N LEU A 169 -1.03 18.10 -8.59
CA LEU A 169 0.35 17.62 -8.67
C LEU A 169 1.18 18.56 -9.56
N ASN A 170 0.68 18.82 -10.77
CA ASN A 170 1.25 19.79 -11.70
C ASN A 170 0.14 20.45 -12.55
N GLU A 171 0.49 21.02 -13.70
CA GLU A 171 -0.48 21.71 -14.55
C GLU A 171 -1.57 20.77 -15.11
N ASP A 172 -1.23 19.50 -15.32
CA ASP A 172 -2.04 18.51 -16.03
C ASP A 172 -2.59 17.40 -15.11
N TYR A 173 -1.84 17.02 -14.08
CA TYR A 173 -2.13 15.92 -13.19
C TYR A 173 -2.67 16.38 -11.83
N PHE A 174 -3.70 15.67 -11.38
CA PHE A 174 -4.30 15.77 -10.06
C PHE A 174 -4.24 14.43 -9.35
N LEU A 175 -4.00 14.48 -8.04
CA LEU A 175 -4.13 13.35 -7.14
C LEU A 175 -5.51 13.37 -6.52
N VAL A 176 -6.22 12.25 -6.57
CA VAL A 176 -7.39 11.97 -5.75
C VAL A 176 -6.94 11.05 -4.62
N ALA A 177 -6.87 11.57 -3.39
CA ALA A 177 -6.57 10.80 -2.18
C ALA A 177 -7.89 10.43 -1.48
N LEU A 178 -8.17 9.13 -1.33
CA LEU A 178 -9.43 8.62 -0.80
C LEU A 178 -9.28 7.99 0.58
N ASP A 179 -10.10 8.44 1.53
CA ASP A 179 -10.24 7.85 2.86
C ASP A 179 -11.33 6.76 2.83
N GLY A 180 -10.86 5.51 2.78
CA GLY A 180 -11.70 4.31 2.91
C GLY A 180 -11.87 3.81 4.34
N CYS A 181 -11.25 4.44 5.33
CA CYS A 181 -11.13 3.89 6.67
C CYS A 181 -12.42 4.02 7.47
N LYS A 182 -12.64 3.05 8.37
CA LYS A 182 -13.83 2.98 9.24
C LYS A 182 -13.52 3.31 10.70
N TYR A 183 -12.59 4.22 10.95
CA TYR A 183 -12.20 4.67 12.30
C TYR A 183 -13.34 5.27 13.15
N TYR A 184 -14.48 5.60 12.54
CA TYR A 184 -15.70 6.01 13.24
C TYR A 184 -16.47 4.86 13.90
N LEU A 185 -16.08 3.60 13.63
CA LEU A 185 -16.62 2.39 14.27
C LEU A 185 -15.71 1.87 15.40
N ASN A 186 -14.56 2.51 15.62
CA ASN A 186 -13.61 2.07 16.63
C ASN A 186 -14.05 2.53 18.01
N ASP A 187 -13.94 1.63 18.98
CA ASP A 187 -14.17 1.89 20.41
C ASP A 187 -13.32 0.92 21.25
N GLU A 188 -13.49 0.89 22.57
CA GLU A 188 -12.72 0.00 23.43
C GLU A 188 -12.95 -1.50 23.16
N LYS A 189 -14.09 -1.90 22.57
CA LYS A 189 -14.43 -3.30 22.27
C LYS A 189 -14.04 -3.70 20.86
N ASN A 190 -14.04 -2.75 19.93
CA ASN A 190 -13.59 -2.89 18.56
C ASN A 190 -12.45 -1.88 18.31
N PRO A 191 -11.23 -2.18 18.76
CA PRO A 191 -10.20 -1.16 18.87
C PRO A 191 -9.67 -0.65 17.52
N SER A 192 -9.70 -1.49 16.49
CA SER A 192 -9.30 -1.12 15.13
C SER A 192 -10.11 -1.89 14.11
N THR A 193 -10.78 -1.17 13.21
CA THR A 193 -11.54 -1.75 12.10
C THR A 193 -10.66 -1.88 10.85
N VAL A 194 -10.25 -3.11 10.52
CA VAL A 194 -9.33 -3.39 9.40
C VAL A 194 -9.95 -3.13 8.02
N SER A 195 -11.23 -3.45 7.85
CA SER A 195 -11.91 -3.30 6.55
C SER A 195 -12.21 -1.85 6.17
N GLY A 196 -12.30 -1.58 4.86
CA GLY A 196 -12.57 -0.26 4.32
C GLY A 196 -13.86 -0.15 3.50
N LYS A 197 -14.43 1.06 3.45
CA LYS A 197 -15.59 1.42 2.60
C LYS A 197 -15.65 2.92 2.35
N ILE A 198 -15.85 3.33 1.10
CA ILE A 198 -16.12 4.74 0.78
C ILE A 198 -17.60 5.04 1.00
N LYS A 199 -17.90 6.10 1.76
CA LYS A 199 -19.27 6.53 2.05
C LYS A 199 -19.96 7.02 0.77
N LYS A 200 -21.28 6.82 0.66
CA LYS A 200 -22.07 7.27 -0.50
C LYS A 200 -21.91 8.77 -0.80
N LYS A 201 -21.89 9.63 0.23
CA LYS A 201 -21.67 11.07 0.07
C LYS A 201 -20.28 11.38 -0.51
N SER A 202 -19.25 10.67 -0.06
CA SER A 202 -17.89 10.79 -0.59
C SER A 202 -17.79 10.32 -2.04
N LEU A 203 -18.54 9.29 -2.45
CA LEU A 203 -18.63 8.88 -3.86
C LEU A 203 -19.32 9.92 -4.74
N LEU A 204 -20.34 10.63 -4.22
CA LEU A 204 -20.98 11.74 -4.94
C LEU A 204 -20.00 12.91 -5.09
N TRP A 205 -19.34 13.32 -4.01
CA TRP A 205 -18.26 14.32 -4.05
C TRP A 205 -17.16 13.96 -5.06
N LEU A 206 -16.77 12.68 -5.11
CA LEU A 206 -15.77 12.19 -6.06
C LEU A 206 -16.25 12.37 -7.51
N LYS A 207 -17.48 11.93 -7.82
CA LYS A 207 -18.06 12.09 -9.17
C LYS A 207 -18.09 13.55 -9.60
N ASP A 208 -18.60 14.44 -8.74
CA ASP A 208 -18.73 15.86 -9.04
C ASP A 208 -17.38 16.51 -9.35
N ASN A 209 -16.32 16.10 -8.66
CA ASN A 209 -14.98 16.64 -8.92
C ASN A 209 -14.30 15.99 -10.13
N LEU A 210 -14.50 14.68 -10.37
CA LEU A 210 -13.97 14.03 -11.56
C LEU A 210 -14.59 14.60 -12.83
N GLU A 211 -15.88 14.98 -12.82
CA GLU A 211 -16.49 15.68 -13.97
C GLU A 211 -15.83 17.04 -14.21
N LYS A 212 -15.61 17.85 -13.16
CA LYS A 212 -14.92 19.14 -13.30
C LYS A 212 -13.51 18.99 -13.86
N LEU A 213 -12.76 17.98 -13.41
CA LEU A 213 -11.40 17.72 -13.88
C LEU A 213 -11.41 17.24 -15.33
N LYS A 214 -12.35 16.38 -15.70
CA LYS A 214 -12.55 15.92 -17.08
C LYS A 214 -12.93 17.07 -18.01
N ASP A 215 -13.82 17.97 -17.61
CA ASP A 215 -14.20 19.16 -18.37
C ASP A 215 -13.01 20.10 -18.62
N GLN A 216 -12.04 20.09 -17.71
CA GLN A 216 -10.77 20.83 -17.81
C GLN A 216 -9.64 20.04 -18.48
N ASN A 217 -9.94 18.86 -19.03
CA ASN A 217 -8.99 17.93 -19.63
C ASN A 217 -7.80 17.59 -18.72
N LYS A 218 -8.06 17.45 -17.41
CA LYS A 218 -7.08 17.08 -16.39
C LYS A 218 -7.00 15.57 -16.22
N LYS A 219 -5.81 15.10 -15.90
CA LYS A 219 -5.51 13.69 -15.63
C LYS A 219 -5.56 13.44 -14.14
N VAL A 220 -5.99 12.23 -13.78
CA VAL A 220 -6.16 11.83 -12.39
C VAL A 220 -5.38 10.55 -12.11
N ILE A 221 -4.61 10.57 -11.03
CA ILE A 221 -4.14 9.37 -10.35
C ILE A 221 -4.85 9.25 -9.00
N VAL A 222 -5.08 8.02 -8.54
CA VAL A 222 -5.78 7.75 -7.27
C VAL A 222 -4.80 7.16 -6.27
N MET A 223 -4.91 7.58 -5.02
CA MET A 223 -4.26 6.96 -3.87
C MET A 223 -5.31 6.61 -2.82
N ILE A 224 -5.30 5.38 -2.32
CA ILE A 224 -6.19 4.88 -1.27
C ILE A 224 -5.46 3.79 -0.50
N HIS A 225 -5.73 3.64 0.79
CA HIS A 225 -5.05 2.60 1.58
C HIS A 225 -5.45 1.18 1.17
N HIS A 226 -6.75 0.86 1.18
CA HIS A 226 -7.28 -0.47 0.82
C HIS A 226 -7.21 -0.75 -0.68
N ASN A 227 -6.95 -2.02 -1.05
CA ASN A 227 -7.05 -2.49 -2.42
C ASN A 227 -8.48 -2.33 -2.96
N ILE A 228 -8.61 -2.02 -4.24
CA ILE A 228 -9.88 -1.91 -4.96
C ILE A 228 -10.01 -3.09 -5.94
N ILE A 229 -8.92 -3.46 -6.62
CA ILE A 229 -8.82 -4.64 -7.48
C ILE A 229 -8.24 -5.80 -6.65
N GLU A 230 -8.68 -7.03 -6.93
CA GLU A 230 -8.03 -8.20 -6.31
C GLU A 230 -6.63 -8.40 -6.91
N HIS A 231 -5.61 -8.44 -6.05
CA HIS A 231 -4.22 -8.70 -6.42
C HIS A 231 -3.94 -10.19 -6.70
N PHE A 232 -4.79 -11.08 -6.18
CA PHE A 232 -4.86 -12.45 -6.66
C PHE A 232 -6.30 -12.92 -6.69
N LYS A 233 -6.60 -13.81 -7.63
CA LYS A 233 -7.97 -14.31 -7.81
C LYS A 233 -8.50 -14.94 -6.52
N GLY A 234 -9.60 -14.37 -6.01
CA GLY A 234 -10.25 -14.81 -4.78
C GLY A 234 -9.72 -14.14 -3.51
N GLN A 235 -8.90 -13.08 -3.62
CA GLN A 235 -8.42 -12.30 -2.48
C GLN A 235 -9.58 -11.83 -1.61
N LYS A 236 -10.64 -11.23 -2.16
CA LYS A 236 -11.78 -10.73 -1.36
C LYS A 236 -12.55 -11.86 -0.67
N LYS A 237 -12.47 -13.10 -1.17
CA LYS A 237 -13.07 -14.26 -0.50
C LYS A 237 -12.18 -14.78 0.65
N GLY A 238 -10.86 -14.75 0.46
CA GLY A 238 -9.90 -15.24 1.46
C GLY A 238 -9.58 -14.24 2.57
N TYR A 239 -9.56 -12.95 2.19
CA TYR A 239 -9.08 -11.81 2.94
C TYR A 239 -9.98 -10.58 2.66
N PRO A 240 -11.30 -10.67 2.95
CA PRO A 240 -12.28 -9.64 2.59
C PRO A 240 -11.97 -8.25 3.14
N GLU A 241 -11.29 -8.16 4.28
CA GLU A 241 -10.91 -6.93 4.95
C GLU A 241 -9.84 -6.12 4.23
N TYR A 242 -9.16 -6.71 3.26
CA TYR A 242 -8.11 -6.05 2.49
C TYR A 242 -8.58 -5.44 1.18
N VAL A 243 -9.75 -5.85 0.70
CA VAL A 243 -10.37 -5.30 -0.51
C VAL A 243 -11.58 -4.46 -0.11
N LEU A 244 -11.63 -3.21 -0.57
CA LEU A 244 -12.69 -2.26 -0.24
C LEU A 244 -14.09 -2.89 -0.44
N GLU A 245 -14.99 -2.72 0.54
CA GLU A 245 -16.31 -3.37 0.55
C GLU A 245 -17.11 -3.06 -0.72
N ASN A 246 -17.18 -1.78 -1.10
CA ASN A 246 -17.86 -1.28 -2.29
C ASN A 246 -16.91 -1.01 -3.47
N ASN A 247 -15.85 -1.80 -3.60
CA ASN A 247 -14.86 -1.69 -4.67
C ASN A 247 -15.47 -1.60 -6.08
N GLU A 248 -16.47 -2.43 -6.41
CA GLU A 248 -17.12 -2.42 -7.73
C GLU A 248 -17.84 -1.10 -8.05
N GLU A 249 -18.37 -0.41 -7.05
CA GLU A 249 -19.00 0.90 -7.24
C GLU A 249 -17.94 1.96 -7.56
N LEU A 250 -16.83 1.96 -6.80
CA LEU A 250 -15.72 2.87 -7.02
C LEU A 250 -15.05 2.63 -8.38
N LEU A 251 -14.76 1.39 -8.76
CA LEU A 251 -14.16 1.05 -10.04
C LEU A 251 -14.99 1.52 -11.24
N LYS A 252 -16.32 1.40 -11.16
CA LYS A 252 -17.21 1.92 -12.20
C LYS A 252 -17.10 3.43 -12.34
N ILE A 253 -17.06 4.16 -11.23
CA ILE A 253 -16.88 5.61 -11.21
C ILE A 253 -15.55 5.97 -11.85
N LEU A 254 -14.45 5.42 -11.35
CA LEU A 254 -13.10 5.70 -11.85
C LEU A 254 -12.98 5.41 -13.36
N ASN A 255 -13.52 4.29 -13.83
CA ASN A 255 -13.54 3.95 -15.26
C ASN A 255 -14.39 4.91 -16.11
N SER A 256 -15.53 5.41 -15.59
CA SER A 256 -16.35 6.42 -16.30
C SER A 256 -15.62 7.74 -16.54
N TYR A 257 -14.60 8.03 -15.74
CA TYR A 257 -13.76 9.23 -15.84
C TYR A 257 -12.34 8.94 -16.37
N ASN A 258 -12.13 7.76 -16.97
CA ASN A 258 -10.85 7.35 -17.58
C ASN A 258 -9.65 7.41 -16.61
N VAL A 259 -9.87 7.12 -15.32
CA VAL A 259 -8.78 6.94 -14.36
C VAL A 259 -8.12 5.59 -14.62
N GLN A 260 -6.80 5.58 -14.78
CA GLN A 260 -6.04 4.37 -15.14
C GLN A 260 -5.08 3.90 -14.06
N LEU A 261 -4.70 4.75 -13.11
CA LEU A 261 -3.66 4.45 -12.12
C LEU A 261 -4.18 4.64 -10.70
N ILE A 262 -4.04 3.58 -9.91
CA ILE A 262 -4.40 3.52 -8.50
C ILE A 262 -3.17 3.04 -7.72
N PHE A 263 -2.86 3.71 -6.62
CA PHE A 263 -1.75 3.39 -5.72
C PHE A 263 -2.30 3.01 -4.34
N THR A 264 -1.92 1.84 -3.85
CA THR A 264 -2.45 1.24 -2.60
C THR A 264 -1.36 0.65 -1.71
N GLY A 265 -1.78 0.15 -0.55
CA GLY A 265 -0.98 -0.62 0.40
C GLY A 265 -1.86 -1.64 1.14
N HIS A 266 -1.83 -1.63 2.48
CA HIS A 266 -2.70 -2.40 3.39
C HIS A 266 -2.45 -3.91 3.44
N PHE A 267 -2.34 -4.62 2.31
CA PHE A 267 -2.02 -6.06 2.32
C PHE A 267 -0.52 -6.31 2.58
N HIS A 268 0.30 -5.28 2.41
CA HIS A 268 1.77 -5.27 2.49
C HIS A 268 2.45 -6.01 1.32
N SER A 269 1.72 -6.31 0.25
CA SER A 269 2.28 -6.92 -0.96
C SER A 269 3.00 -5.89 -1.82
N ASN A 270 4.10 -6.30 -2.45
CA ASN A 270 4.59 -5.60 -3.63
C ASN A 270 3.98 -6.28 -4.84
N ASP A 271 2.84 -5.78 -5.30
CA ASP A 271 2.08 -6.44 -6.36
C ASP A 271 1.49 -5.41 -7.33
N ILE A 272 1.32 -5.81 -8.58
CA ILE A 272 0.68 -5.00 -9.62
C ILE A 272 -0.40 -5.82 -10.31
N THR A 273 -1.65 -5.40 -10.15
CA THR A 273 -2.78 -6.00 -10.86
C THR A 273 -3.37 -5.05 -11.88
N LYS A 274 -4.14 -5.60 -12.82
CA LYS A 274 -4.88 -4.81 -13.81
C LYS A 274 -6.27 -5.34 -14.04
N ARG A 275 -7.19 -4.41 -14.33
CA ARG A 275 -8.55 -4.70 -14.76
C ARG A 275 -8.81 -4.14 -16.14
N LYS A 276 -9.26 -5.02 -17.04
CA LYS A 276 -9.73 -4.64 -18.37
C LYS A 276 -11.17 -4.16 -18.33
N PHE A 277 -11.42 -3.00 -18.92
CA PHE A 277 -12.74 -2.44 -19.19
C PHE A 277 -12.98 -2.32 -20.70
N LYS A 278 -14.18 -1.90 -21.10
CA LYS A 278 -14.49 -1.64 -22.51
C LYS A 278 -13.64 -0.50 -23.09
N ASN A 279 -13.26 0.47 -22.26
CA ASN A 279 -12.62 1.71 -22.68
C ASN A 279 -11.09 1.69 -22.48
N GLY A 280 -10.51 0.58 -22.00
CA GLY A 280 -9.09 0.49 -21.71
C GLY A 280 -8.78 -0.36 -20.49
N TYR A 281 -7.67 -0.05 -19.84
CA TYR A 281 -7.16 -0.76 -18.67
C TYR A 281 -7.01 0.20 -17.49
N MET A 282 -7.23 -0.35 -16.31
CA MET A 282 -6.92 0.27 -15.02
C MET A 282 -5.93 -0.61 -14.30
N PHE A 283 -4.93 -0.01 -13.69
CA PHE A 283 -3.84 -0.66 -12.99
C PHE A 283 -3.87 -0.23 -11.53
N GLU A 284 -3.69 -1.19 -10.65
CA GLU A 284 -3.53 -0.98 -9.22
C GLU A 284 -2.15 -1.46 -8.80
N ILE A 285 -1.40 -0.55 -8.19
CA ILE A 285 -0.01 -0.72 -7.81
C ILE A 285 0.01 -0.71 -6.28
N GLU A 286 0.05 -1.89 -5.67
CA GLU A 286 0.18 -2.04 -4.22
C GLU A 286 1.65 -2.00 -3.83
N THR A 287 2.04 -1.09 -2.94
CA THR A 287 3.41 -1.00 -2.43
C THR A 287 3.47 -1.66 -1.06
N GLY A 288 4.39 -2.60 -0.87
CA GLY A 288 4.52 -3.31 0.39
C GLY A 288 5.01 -2.42 1.53
N SER A 289 4.89 -2.93 2.76
CA SER A 289 5.33 -2.20 3.95
C SER A 289 6.85 -2.22 4.10
N PRO A 290 7.50 -1.09 4.42
CA PRO A 290 8.93 -1.07 4.75
C PRO A 290 9.26 -1.94 5.97
N LEU A 291 8.29 -2.32 6.80
CA LEU A 291 8.52 -3.10 8.01
C LEU A 291 8.40 -4.62 7.82
N THR A 292 7.98 -5.08 6.64
CA THR A 292 7.93 -6.51 6.31
C THR A 292 8.88 -6.80 5.15
N PHE A 293 9.62 -7.90 5.23
CA PHE A 293 10.52 -8.31 4.15
C PHE A 293 9.79 -8.31 2.79
N PRO A 294 10.36 -7.68 1.73
CA PRO A 294 11.74 -7.21 1.59
C PRO A 294 11.99 -5.73 1.98
N SER A 295 11.12 -5.11 2.75
CA SER A 295 11.17 -3.69 3.14
C SER A 295 11.24 -2.74 1.93
N PRO A 296 10.23 -2.77 1.05
CA PRO A 296 10.21 -2.01 -0.19
C PRO A 296 9.89 -0.52 0.00
N TYR A 297 10.30 0.26 -0.99
CA TYR A 297 9.55 1.42 -1.48
C TYR A 297 9.65 1.42 -3.02
N ARG A 298 8.82 2.21 -3.72
CA ARG A 298 8.89 2.31 -5.18
C ARG A 298 9.16 3.73 -5.66
N ILE A 299 9.84 3.86 -6.79
CA ILE A 299 9.90 5.09 -7.59
C ILE A 299 9.10 4.85 -8.87
N VAL A 300 8.23 5.79 -9.20
CA VAL A 300 7.32 5.73 -10.34
C VAL A 300 7.58 6.91 -11.26
N GLU A 301 7.68 6.64 -12.56
CA GLU A 301 7.82 7.62 -13.62
C GLU A 301 6.68 7.43 -14.64
N ILE A 302 5.82 8.43 -14.80
CA ILE A 302 4.84 8.46 -15.90
C ILE A 302 5.46 9.25 -17.04
N LEU A 303 5.62 8.59 -18.19
CA LEU A 303 6.30 9.08 -19.37
C LEU A 303 5.32 9.24 -20.52
N ASN A 304 5.27 10.45 -21.08
CA ASN A 304 4.44 10.78 -22.25
C ASN A 304 2.97 10.35 -22.13
N ASP A 305 2.42 10.35 -20.90
CA ASP A 305 1.06 9.88 -20.57
C ASP A 305 0.74 8.45 -21.03
N THR A 306 1.77 7.66 -21.34
CA THR A 306 1.62 6.38 -22.05
C THR A 306 2.27 5.25 -21.27
N PHE A 307 3.48 5.51 -20.79
CA PHE A 307 4.29 4.50 -20.12
C PHE A 307 4.41 4.84 -18.65
N VAL A 308 4.27 3.84 -17.78
CA VAL A 308 4.56 3.96 -16.36
C VAL A 308 5.69 3.03 -16.03
N LYS A 309 6.84 3.61 -15.69
CA LYS A 309 8.01 2.88 -15.23
C LYS A 309 7.96 2.83 -13.71
N ILE A 310 8.08 1.62 -13.15
CA ILE A 310 8.05 1.37 -11.71
C ILE A 310 9.34 0.66 -11.35
N GLN A 311 10.07 1.20 -10.39
CA GLN A 311 11.27 0.57 -9.83
C GLN A 311 11.06 0.31 -8.34
N THR A 312 11.31 -0.93 -7.91
CA THR A 312 11.21 -1.32 -6.50
C THR A 312 12.60 -1.33 -5.88
N PHE A 313 12.73 -0.69 -4.72
CA PHE A 313 13.97 -0.63 -3.96
C PHE A 313 13.76 -1.26 -2.58
N SER A 314 14.77 -1.96 -2.07
CA SER A 314 14.79 -2.45 -0.69
C SER A 314 15.58 -1.49 0.20
N LEU A 315 15.07 -1.27 1.40
CA LEU A 315 15.75 -0.56 2.49
C LEU A 315 16.79 -1.46 3.20
N LEU A 316 16.79 -2.77 2.96
CA LEU A 316 17.69 -3.73 3.59
C LEU A 316 19.07 -3.70 2.91
N LYS A 317 19.89 -2.68 3.21
CA LYS A 317 21.14 -2.39 2.49
C LYS A 317 22.32 -3.36 2.76
N SER A 318 22.26 -4.19 3.81
CA SER A 318 23.31 -5.17 4.13
C SER A 318 22.81 -6.61 4.04
N PRO A 319 23.65 -7.59 3.66
CA PRO A 319 23.26 -9.00 3.62
C PRO A 319 22.76 -9.56 4.97
N GLU A 320 23.37 -9.10 6.07
CA GLU A 320 23.01 -9.51 7.43
C GLU A 320 21.62 -8.97 7.79
N PHE A 321 21.37 -7.68 7.53
CA PHE A 321 20.06 -7.09 7.82
C PHE A 321 18.97 -7.67 6.91
N TYR A 322 19.30 -7.95 5.64
CA TYR A 322 18.42 -8.63 4.71
C TYR A 322 18.01 -10.02 5.23
N SER A 323 18.98 -10.81 5.68
CA SER A 323 18.74 -12.15 6.23
C SER A 323 17.92 -12.10 7.52
N TYR A 324 18.26 -11.18 8.43
CA TYR A 324 17.50 -10.96 9.68
C TYR A 324 16.05 -10.57 9.40
N ALA A 325 15.82 -9.57 8.53
CA ALA A 325 14.47 -9.10 8.19
C ALA A 325 13.61 -10.21 7.57
N LYS A 326 14.23 -11.02 6.69
CA LYS A 326 13.58 -12.19 6.10
C LYS A 326 13.16 -13.19 7.17
N GLU A 327 14.09 -13.62 8.01
CA GLU A 327 13.82 -14.59 9.08
C GLU A 327 12.77 -14.06 10.07
N TYR A 328 12.84 -12.78 10.43
CA TYR A 328 11.90 -12.13 11.33
C TYR A 328 10.47 -12.15 10.75
N THR A 329 10.32 -11.72 9.49
CA THR A 329 9.02 -11.68 8.82
C THR A 329 8.44 -13.09 8.64
N GLU A 330 9.28 -14.05 8.20
CA GLU A 330 8.89 -15.47 8.07
C GLU A 330 8.44 -16.05 9.42
N SER A 331 9.21 -15.83 10.48
CA SER A 331 8.89 -16.33 11.81
C SER A 331 7.61 -15.72 12.38
N GLY A 332 7.39 -14.42 12.19
CA GLY A 332 6.16 -13.74 12.61
C GLY A 332 4.92 -14.32 11.95
N ILE A 333 4.94 -14.48 10.62
CA ILE A 333 3.82 -15.07 9.87
C ILE A 333 3.64 -16.55 10.25
N TYR A 334 4.74 -17.30 10.39
CA TYR A 334 4.70 -18.69 10.85
C TYR A 334 4.01 -18.80 12.22
N ASN A 335 4.37 -17.97 13.20
CA ASN A 335 3.79 -18.04 14.55
C ASN A 335 2.28 -17.73 14.54
N ILE A 336 1.85 -16.72 13.79
CA ILE A 336 0.43 -16.40 13.61
C ILE A 336 -0.31 -17.60 12.99
N ALA A 337 0.22 -18.13 11.89
CA ALA A 337 -0.39 -19.24 11.16
C ALA A 337 -0.46 -20.51 12.04
N PHE A 338 0.63 -20.84 12.73
CA PHE A 338 0.72 -22.00 13.61
C PHE A 338 -0.33 -21.94 14.71
N ASN A 339 -0.47 -20.81 15.39
CA ASN A 339 -1.46 -20.64 16.45
C ASN A 339 -2.90 -20.77 15.94
N ILE A 340 -3.21 -20.16 14.78
CA ILE A 340 -4.51 -20.29 14.13
C ILE A 340 -4.80 -21.76 13.77
N ILE A 341 -3.86 -22.44 13.09
CA ILE A 341 -4.03 -23.84 12.70
C ILE A 341 -4.20 -24.73 13.93
N LYS A 342 -3.42 -24.48 14.99
CA LYS A 342 -3.47 -25.24 16.22
C LYS A 342 -4.82 -25.14 16.92
N SER A 343 -5.49 -23.99 16.83
CA SER A 343 -6.84 -23.79 17.37
C SER A 343 -7.88 -24.77 16.78
N TYR A 344 -7.65 -25.28 15.56
CA TYR A 344 -8.47 -26.31 14.92
C TYR A 344 -8.13 -27.74 15.36
N LYS A 345 -7.30 -27.91 16.40
CA LYS A 345 -6.88 -29.21 16.95
C LYS A 345 -6.11 -30.09 15.95
N ILE A 346 -5.29 -29.47 15.11
CA ILE A 346 -4.32 -30.15 14.24
C ILE A 346 -3.07 -30.51 15.08
N SER A 347 -2.37 -31.60 14.74
CA SER A 347 -1.15 -32.01 15.47
C SER A 347 -0.03 -30.98 15.32
N ASP A 348 0.96 -30.98 16.22
CA ASP A 348 2.07 -29.99 16.14
C ASP A 348 2.88 -30.17 14.86
N MET A 349 3.17 -31.41 14.48
CA MET A 349 3.88 -31.74 13.24
C MET A 349 3.15 -31.23 11.99
N GLU A 350 1.82 -31.41 11.90
CA GLU A 350 1.05 -30.92 10.76
C GLU A 350 0.87 -29.40 10.79
N SER A 351 0.69 -28.82 11.98
CA SER A 351 0.61 -27.37 12.17
C SER A 351 1.90 -26.69 11.73
N ASP A 352 3.06 -27.25 12.07
CA ASP A 352 4.38 -26.77 11.64
C ASP A 352 4.49 -26.77 10.11
N LEU A 353 4.17 -27.89 9.46
CA LEU A 353 4.26 -28.01 8.00
C LEU A 353 3.30 -27.05 7.27
N LEU A 354 2.07 -26.89 7.77
CA LEU A 354 1.10 -25.95 7.20
C LEU A 354 1.50 -24.49 7.42
N ALA A 355 1.97 -24.14 8.62
CA ALA A 355 2.42 -22.80 8.95
C ALA A 355 3.63 -22.39 8.11
N LYS A 356 4.59 -23.30 7.86
CA LYS A 356 5.72 -23.07 6.95
C LYS A 356 5.26 -22.78 5.52
N LYS A 357 4.28 -23.53 5.01
CA LYS A 357 3.69 -23.29 3.67
C LYS A 357 2.99 -21.93 3.60
N ILE A 358 2.26 -21.53 4.64
CA ILE A 358 1.60 -20.20 4.71
C ILE A 358 2.65 -19.09 4.77
N SER A 359 3.65 -19.22 5.64
CA SER A 359 4.74 -18.25 5.75
C SER A 359 5.44 -18.06 4.42
N TYR A 360 5.83 -19.15 3.76
CA TYR A 360 6.46 -19.09 2.43
C TYR A 360 5.56 -18.36 1.41
N ALA A 361 4.27 -18.72 1.37
CA ALA A 361 3.33 -18.13 0.42
C ALA A 361 3.19 -16.62 0.63
N MET A 362 2.92 -16.19 1.87
CA MET A 362 2.74 -14.77 2.19
C MET A 362 4.02 -13.97 1.97
N VAL A 363 5.19 -14.47 2.39
CA VAL A 363 6.47 -13.76 2.19
C VAL A 363 6.85 -13.69 0.70
N SER A 364 6.50 -14.71 -0.08
CA SER A 364 6.68 -14.64 -1.54
C SER A 364 5.85 -13.51 -2.14
N HIS A 365 4.59 -13.38 -1.72
CA HIS A 365 3.70 -12.30 -2.18
C HIS A 365 4.10 -10.91 -1.68
N TYR A 366 4.65 -10.81 -0.46
CA TYR A 366 5.24 -9.56 0.03
C TYR A 366 6.45 -9.11 -0.80
N ARG A 367 7.20 -10.08 -1.34
CA ARG A 367 8.33 -9.79 -2.23
C ARG A 367 7.87 -9.39 -3.64
N GLY A 368 6.73 -9.89 -4.11
CA GLY A 368 6.34 -9.86 -5.51
C GLY A 368 7.18 -10.85 -6.36
N ASP A 369 6.79 -10.98 -7.62
CA ASP A 369 7.32 -11.95 -8.59
C ASP A 369 7.33 -13.37 -7.98
N GLU A 370 6.17 -13.86 -7.58
CA GLU A 370 6.06 -15.13 -6.85
C GLU A 370 6.51 -16.30 -7.69
N THR A 371 7.02 -17.33 -7.01
CA THR A 371 7.35 -18.60 -7.64
C THR A 371 6.81 -19.71 -6.78
N MET A 372 5.93 -20.54 -7.34
CA MET A 372 5.43 -21.71 -6.64
C MET A 372 6.47 -22.84 -6.64
N PRO A 373 6.86 -23.38 -5.47
CA PRO A 373 7.73 -24.54 -5.41
C PRO A 373 7.08 -25.77 -6.07
N GLU A 374 7.85 -26.57 -6.82
CA GLU A 374 7.33 -27.75 -7.55
C GLU A 374 6.54 -28.72 -6.66
N LYS A 375 6.94 -28.86 -5.39
CA LYS A 375 6.36 -29.78 -4.41
C LYS A 375 5.51 -29.08 -3.35
N PHE A 376 5.02 -27.87 -3.62
CA PHE A 376 4.28 -27.07 -2.63
C PHE A 376 3.04 -27.80 -2.08
N PHE A 377 2.34 -28.59 -2.90
CA PHE A 377 1.15 -29.35 -2.48
C PHE A 377 1.43 -30.81 -2.09
N GLU A 378 2.69 -31.25 -2.03
CA GLU A 378 3.02 -32.59 -1.53
C GLU A 378 2.75 -32.67 -0.03
N ASN A 379 1.82 -33.56 0.34
CA ASN A 379 1.22 -33.65 1.68
C ASN A 379 0.99 -35.13 2.08
N LYS A 380 1.94 -36.02 1.76
CA LYS A 380 1.77 -37.49 1.93
C LYS A 380 1.43 -37.86 3.39
N ASP A 381 2.10 -37.20 4.33
CA ASP A 381 1.99 -37.46 5.77
C ASP A 381 0.84 -36.74 6.46
N PHE A 382 -0.01 -36.01 5.72
CA PHE A 382 -1.14 -35.29 6.30
C PHE A 382 -2.32 -36.22 6.58
N SER A 383 -2.95 -35.99 7.73
CA SER A 383 -4.25 -36.48 8.12
C SER A 383 -5.33 -36.03 7.14
N ILE A 384 -6.49 -36.69 7.19
CA ILE A 384 -7.65 -36.32 6.36
C ILE A 384 -8.08 -34.87 6.59
N LYS A 385 -8.01 -34.39 7.86
CA LYS A 385 -8.34 -33.00 8.21
C LYS A 385 -7.38 -32.02 7.54
N SER A 386 -6.08 -32.24 7.66
CA SER A 386 -5.06 -31.36 7.06
C SER A 386 -5.10 -31.40 5.52
N LYS A 387 -5.38 -32.56 4.92
CA LYS A 387 -5.65 -32.69 3.48
C LYS A 387 -6.89 -31.89 3.05
N PHE A 388 -7.95 -31.91 3.84
CA PHE A 388 -9.16 -31.15 3.56
C PHE A 388 -8.93 -29.63 3.65
N ILE A 389 -8.21 -29.15 4.67
CA ILE A 389 -7.81 -27.73 4.78
C ILE A 389 -7.00 -27.31 3.55
N MET A 390 -6.00 -28.12 3.16
CA MET A 390 -5.20 -27.87 1.96
C MET A 390 -6.02 -27.87 0.69
N PHE A 391 -7.01 -28.75 0.57
CA PHE A 391 -7.93 -28.78 -0.56
C PHE A 391 -8.76 -27.49 -0.64
N LEU A 392 -9.35 -27.04 0.48
CA LEU A 392 -10.15 -25.81 0.55
C LEU A 392 -9.35 -24.56 0.20
N LYS A 393 -8.07 -24.52 0.55
CA LYS A 393 -7.17 -23.38 0.30
C LYS A 393 -6.32 -23.52 -0.95
N LYS A 394 -6.44 -24.62 -1.69
CA LYS A 394 -5.59 -24.95 -2.85
C LYS A 394 -5.60 -23.85 -3.90
N ASP A 395 -6.79 -23.39 -4.29
CA ASP A 395 -6.91 -22.37 -5.33
C ASP A 395 -6.38 -21.01 -4.86
N MET A 396 -6.54 -20.68 -3.57
CA MET A 396 -5.97 -19.47 -2.99
C MET A 396 -4.44 -19.49 -3.06
N PHE A 397 -3.79 -20.57 -2.62
CA PHE A 397 -2.33 -20.71 -2.73
C PHE A 397 -1.85 -20.70 -4.18
N LYS A 398 -2.57 -21.38 -5.08
CA LYS A 398 -2.23 -21.37 -6.50
C LYS A 398 -2.29 -19.97 -7.08
N ASN A 399 -3.35 -19.22 -6.82
CA ASN A 399 -3.51 -17.89 -7.40
C ASN A 399 -2.52 -16.89 -6.78
N LEU A 400 -2.20 -17.03 -5.49
CA LEU A 400 -1.25 -16.16 -4.80
C LEU A 400 0.21 -16.45 -5.18
N LEU A 401 0.59 -17.72 -5.43
CA LEU A 401 1.97 -18.10 -5.78
C LEU A 401 2.23 -18.20 -7.29
N ASN A 402 1.26 -17.84 -8.12
CA ASN A 402 1.35 -17.96 -9.56
C ASN A 402 0.62 -16.77 -10.22
N ASP A 403 1.07 -15.57 -9.88
CA ASP A 403 0.77 -14.37 -10.67
C ASP A 403 1.71 -14.33 -11.89
N PRO A 404 1.19 -14.32 -13.13
CA PRO A 404 2.01 -14.14 -14.31
C PRO A 404 2.46 -12.68 -14.54
N THR A 405 1.95 -11.74 -13.76
CA THR A 405 2.26 -10.31 -13.87
C THR A 405 3.56 -10.03 -13.13
N PRO A 406 4.56 -9.40 -13.78
CA PRO A 406 5.73 -8.95 -13.04
C PRO A 406 5.37 -7.76 -12.14
N ASP A 407 5.93 -7.74 -10.94
CA ASP A 407 5.59 -6.77 -9.89
C ASP A 407 6.71 -5.77 -9.63
N ASN A 408 7.95 -6.22 -9.80
CA ASN A 408 9.13 -5.43 -9.51
C ASN A 408 9.83 -5.00 -10.79
N ASN A 409 10.23 -3.72 -10.83
CA ASN A 409 11.01 -3.17 -11.92
C ASN A 409 10.32 -3.40 -13.28
N VAL A 410 9.20 -2.73 -13.51
CA VAL A 410 8.36 -2.93 -14.70
C VAL A 410 8.12 -1.65 -15.49
N VAL A 411 7.72 -1.83 -16.75
CA VAL A 411 7.11 -0.81 -17.60
C VAL A 411 5.71 -1.26 -17.95
N ILE A 412 4.74 -0.41 -17.64
CA ILE A 412 3.34 -0.55 -18.01
C ILE A 412 3.05 0.32 -19.23
N ASN A 413 2.38 -0.23 -20.24
CA ASN A 413 1.79 0.53 -21.33
C ASN A 413 0.29 0.72 -21.07
N LEU A 414 -0.10 1.97 -20.78
CA LEU A 414 -1.46 2.33 -20.39
C LEU A 414 -2.51 2.08 -21.48
N TYR A 415 -2.12 2.04 -22.76
CA TYR A 415 -3.03 1.79 -23.88
C TYR A 415 -3.17 0.29 -24.18
N SER A 416 -2.05 -0.43 -24.31
CA SER A 416 -2.09 -1.85 -24.70
C SER A 416 -2.50 -2.76 -23.54
N GLY A 417 -2.30 -2.32 -22.29
CA GLY A 417 -2.49 -3.17 -21.12
C GLY A 417 -1.26 -4.03 -20.81
N GLU A 418 -0.17 -3.89 -21.56
CA GLU A 418 1.05 -4.68 -21.41
C GLU A 418 1.85 -4.25 -20.18
N ILE A 419 2.36 -5.23 -19.44
CA ILE A 419 3.27 -5.05 -18.32
C ILE A 419 4.49 -5.92 -18.63
N SER A 420 5.67 -5.32 -18.62
CA SER A 420 6.92 -5.98 -19.00
C SER A 420 8.04 -5.60 -18.04
N ASN A 421 9.00 -6.49 -17.84
CA ASN A 421 10.17 -6.20 -17.01
C ASN A 421 11.00 -5.07 -17.63
N LEU A 422 11.50 -4.16 -16.78
CA LEU A 422 12.57 -3.23 -17.12
C LEU A 422 13.80 -4.04 -17.50
N LYS A 423 14.26 -3.85 -18.72
CA LYS A 423 15.52 -4.43 -19.22
C LYS A 423 16.72 -3.62 -18.77
#